data_AF-A0A4S2HG88-F1
#
_entry.id   AF-A0A4S2HG88-F1
#
_cell.length_a   1.000
_cell.length_b   1.000
_cell.length_c   1.000
_cell.angle_alpha   90.00
_cell.angle_beta   90.00
_cell.angle_gamma   90.00
#
_symmetry.space_group_name_H-M   'P 1'
#
loop_
_entity.id
_entity.type
_entity.pdbx_description
1 polymer ?
#
loop_
_entity_poly.entity_id
_entity_poly.type
_entity_poly.pdbx_seq_one_letter_code
_entity_poly.pdbx_strand_id
1 'polypeptide(L)'
;MDNLIEPNLHPIFVHFVVGLLFTSALALAISAFAPADTRWRSTLQAAGDWMLGLGILAALGAVIAGFDAYYSVAHDGPSHEAMTTHRNWALPTAAAFISLGIWRWLKRSERPGALFGLAGLAAAALLTVTAWWGGALVFRHGLGVESLPAATGEGHDHDHGDGGHGHDETAAAESESEHAHDQSSGDQEHAHDGGTPSDHARASEEGRSPTSAPAHSAPGTPEATALAFHSALASQDEAQVRSLLAEDVLILESGSAERSLEQYASHHMMSDMAFLSSVSRETLSQTAEIFGDMAWVATETVLRGRFNEREIAVKSQESLVMRREGESWIIEHVHWSNSSLQNGLSVEESDRQGSEDEHDHADHDH
;
A
#
# COMPACT_ATOMS: atom_id res chain seq x y z
N MET A 1 -12.08 -22.85 -8.51
CA MET A 1 -11.56 -22.58 -7.16
C MET A 1 -10.63 -21.42 -7.36
N ASP A 2 -11.25 -20.25 -7.26
CA ASP A 2 -10.74 -18.98 -7.72
C ASP A 2 -9.59 -18.52 -6.83
N ASN A 3 -8.72 -17.68 -7.39
CA ASN A 3 -7.52 -17.11 -6.79
C ASN A 3 -7.80 -16.45 -5.42
N LEU A 4 -7.84 -17.27 -4.38
CA LEU A 4 -7.88 -16.80 -3.00
C LEU A 4 -6.46 -16.39 -2.64
N ILE A 5 -6.21 -15.08 -2.73
CA ILE A 5 -5.08 -14.43 -2.03
C ILE A 5 -5.20 -14.72 -0.52
N GLU A 6 -6.40 -15.05 -0.01
CA GLU A 6 -6.65 -15.46 1.37
C GLU A 6 -7.74 -16.54 1.53
N PRO A 7 -7.60 -17.49 2.48
CA PRO A 7 -6.59 -17.52 3.53
C PRO A 7 -5.40 -18.45 3.25
N ASN A 8 -4.18 -17.91 3.39
CA ASN A 8 -2.95 -18.69 3.43
C ASN A 8 -2.76 -19.30 4.83
N LEU A 9 -2.55 -20.63 4.91
CA LEU A 9 -2.33 -21.32 6.18
C LEU A 9 -0.95 -21.02 6.79
N HIS A 10 0.01 -20.55 6.00
CA HIS A 10 1.38 -20.34 6.43
C HIS A 10 1.49 -19.32 7.59
N PRO A 11 0.93 -18.09 7.49
CA PRO A 11 0.90 -17.16 8.62
C PRO A 11 0.28 -17.75 9.89
N ILE A 12 -0.78 -18.56 9.78
CA ILE A 12 -1.43 -19.18 10.95
C ILE A 12 -0.42 -20.04 11.71
N PHE A 13 0.29 -20.93 11.03
CA PHE A 13 1.28 -21.79 11.67
C PHE A 13 2.48 -21.01 12.21
N VAL A 14 2.96 -19.98 11.50
CA VAL A 14 4.15 -19.20 11.89
C VAL A 14 4.00 -18.55 13.28
N HIS A 15 2.81 -18.08 13.67
CA HIS A 15 2.59 -17.54 15.02
C HIS A 15 2.93 -18.56 16.11
N PHE A 16 2.50 -19.82 15.93
CA PHE A 16 2.79 -20.90 16.87
C PHE A 16 4.26 -21.32 16.81
N VAL A 17 4.89 -21.29 15.63
CA VAL A 17 6.33 -21.56 15.49
C VAL A 17 7.15 -20.57 16.31
N VAL A 18 6.96 -19.27 16.09
CA VAL A 18 7.73 -18.23 16.78
C VAL A 18 7.43 -18.27 18.28
N GLY A 19 6.16 -18.25 18.67
CA GLY A 19 5.75 -18.22 20.07
C GLY A 19 6.25 -19.44 20.86
N LEU A 20 6.04 -20.66 20.34
CA LEU A 20 6.37 -21.88 21.07
C LEU A 20 7.86 -22.19 21.05
N LEU A 21 8.53 -22.09 19.90
CA LEU A 21 9.95 -22.48 19.80
C LEU A 21 10.86 -21.48 20.50
N PHE A 22 10.58 -20.17 20.39
CA PHE A 22 11.36 -19.16 21.10
C PHE A 22 11.20 -19.30 22.62
N THR A 23 9.96 -19.43 23.10
CA THR A 23 9.67 -19.57 24.53
C THR A 23 10.21 -20.90 25.08
N SER A 24 10.13 -21.98 24.30
CA SER A 24 10.74 -23.27 24.64
C SER A 24 12.26 -23.16 24.81
N ALA A 25 12.96 -22.57 23.83
CA ALA A 25 14.41 -22.39 23.88
C ALA A 25 14.84 -21.61 25.13
N LEU A 26 14.12 -20.51 25.45
CA LEU A 26 14.38 -19.73 26.65
C LEU A 26 14.11 -20.54 27.93
N ALA A 27 12.96 -21.22 28.03
CA ALA A 27 12.59 -22.01 29.19
C ALA A 27 13.59 -23.15 29.47
N LEU A 28 14.04 -23.84 28.41
CA LEU A 28 15.02 -24.93 28.52
C LEU A 28 16.43 -24.42 28.79
N ALA A 29 16.82 -23.27 28.25
CA ALA A 29 18.09 -22.62 28.58
C ALA A 29 18.12 -22.17 30.05
N ILE A 30 17.07 -21.49 30.53
CA ILE A 30 16.93 -21.11 31.94
C ILE A 30 17.02 -22.36 32.83
N SER A 31 16.33 -23.44 32.46
CA SER A 31 16.37 -24.71 33.20
C SER A 31 17.78 -25.32 33.23
N ALA A 32 18.54 -25.19 32.14
CA ALA A 32 19.91 -25.71 32.02
C ALA A 32 20.93 -24.96 32.91
N PHE A 33 20.75 -23.65 33.09
CA PHE A 33 21.68 -22.82 33.86
C PHE A 33 21.25 -22.54 35.30
N ALA A 34 19.99 -22.77 35.65
CA ALA A 34 19.52 -22.49 37.00
C ALA A 34 20.12 -23.46 38.06
N PRO A 35 20.26 -23.06 39.34
CA PRO A 35 20.85 -23.87 40.43
C PRO A 35 20.05 -25.12 40.84
N ALA A 36 20.67 -26.27 41.05
CA ALA A 36 20.02 -27.58 41.20
C ALA A 36 18.83 -27.65 42.19
N ASP A 37 18.78 -26.82 43.21
CA ASP A 37 17.75 -26.72 44.27
C ASP A 37 16.51 -25.86 43.91
N THR A 38 16.49 -25.23 42.73
CA THR A 38 15.37 -24.38 42.28
C THR A 38 14.06 -25.15 42.13
N ARG A 39 13.02 -24.73 42.87
CA ARG A 39 11.72 -25.43 42.97
C ARG A 39 10.87 -25.42 41.69
N TRP A 40 10.92 -24.35 40.89
CA TRP A 40 10.12 -24.19 39.67
C TRP A 40 10.78 -24.78 38.41
N ARG A 41 12.02 -25.30 38.52
CA ARG A 41 12.77 -25.80 37.36
C ARG A 41 12.04 -26.95 36.68
N SER A 42 11.59 -27.94 37.44
CA SER A 42 10.97 -29.14 36.87
C SER A 42 9.70 -28.81 36.09
N THR A 43 8.88 -27.89 36.61
CA THR A 43 7.69 -27.38 35.93
C THR A 43 8.03 -26.56 34.69
N LEU A 44 9.05 -25.71 34.74
CA LEU A 44 9.49 -24.92 33.58
C LEU A 44 10.10 -25.82 32.48
N GLN A 45 10.88 -26.82 32.86
CA GLN A 45 11.45 -27.80 31.94
C GLN A 45 10.34 -28.60 31.24
N ALA A 46 9.36 -29.10 31.99
CA ALA A 46 8.23 -29.83 31.41
C ALA A 46 7.43 -28.94 30.43
N ALA A 47 7.18 -27.68 30.77
CA ALA A 47 6.55 -26.72 29.86
C ALA A 47 7.40 -26.50 28.60
N GLY A 48 8.72 -26.31 28.76
CA GLY A 48 9.69 -26.15 27.67
C GLY A 48 9.70 -27.34 26.70
N ASP A 49 9.62 -28.56 27.23
CA ASP A 49 9.58 -29.80 26.45
C ASP A 49 8.32 -29.90 25.58
N TRP A 50 7.16 -29.59 26.16
CA TRP A 50 5.90 -29.59 25.42
C TRP A 50 5.84 -28.48 24.38
N MET A 51 6.30 -27.26 24.71
CA MET A 51 6.40 -26.17 23.75
C MET A 51 7.35 -26.51 22.59
N LEU A 52 8.47 -27.22 22.86
CA LEU A 52 9.38 -27.66 21.81
C LEU A 52 8.67 -28.61 20.84
N GLY A 53 7.99 -29.63 21.38
CA GLY A 53 7.29 -30.62 20.57
C GLY A 53 6.16 -30.01 19.73
N LEU A 54 5.29 -29.20 20.35
CA LEU A 54 4.18 -28.53 19.66
C LEU A 54 4.68 -27.49 18.65
N GLY A 55 5.74 -26.75 18.99
CA GLY A 55 6.37 -25.79 18.08
C GLY A 55 7.00 -26.46 16.86
N ILE A 56 7.59 -27.65 17.01
CA ILE A 56 8.11 -28.43 15.88
C ILE A 56 6.97 -28.90 14.97
N LEU A 57 5.85 -29.37 15.54
CA LEU A 57 4.67 -29.73 14.75
C LEU A 57 4.12 -28.53 13.97
N ALA A 58 4.03 -27.36 14.60
CA ALA A 58 3.68 -26.12 13.92
C ALA A 58 4.70 -25.76 12.83
N ALA A 59 6.00 -25.99 13.06
CA ALA A 59 7.05 -25.69 12.08
C ALA A 59 6.93 -26.57 10.84
N LEU A 60 6.58 -27.85 11.01
CA LEU A 60 6.26 -28.73 9.88
C LEU A 60 5.05 -28.23 9.10
N GLY A 61 3.98 -27.82 9.79
CA GLY A 61 2.81 -27.19 9.16
C GLY A 61 3.16 -25.91 8.40
N ALA A 62 3.98 -25.04 9.00
CA ALA A 62 4.45 -23.82 8.37
C ALA A 62 5.32 -24.11 7.14
N VAL A 63 6.20 -25.11 7.17
CA VAL A 63 7.01 -25.49 6.01
C VAL A 63 6.12 -26.00 4.88
N ILE A 64 5.16 -26.88 5.16
CA ILE A 64 4.23 -27.41 4.16
C ILE A 64 3.41 -26.28 3.52
N ALA A 65 2.74 -25.47 4.35
CA ALA A 65 1.94 -24.35 3.87
C ALA A 65 2.79 -23.26 3.19
N GLY A 66 4.05 -23.08 3.62
CA GLY A 66 4.98 -22.13 3.04
C GLY A 66 5.44 -22.55 1.65
N PHE A 67 5.67 -23.85 1.41
CA PHE A 67 5.94 -24.36 0.07
C PHE A 67 4.73 -24.23 -0.84
N ASP A 68 3.52 -24.51 -0.34
CA ASP A 68 2.29 -24.28 -1.11
C ASP A 68 2.21 -22.81 -1.56
N ALA A 69 2.32 -21.88 -0.62
CA ALA A 69 2.35 -20.45 -0.90
C ALA A 69 3.46 -20.01 -1.86
N TYR A 70 4.66 -20.62 -1.74
CA TYR A 70 5.80 -20.30 -2.59
C TYR A 70 5.53 -20.60 -4.07
N TYR A 71 4.68 -21.59 -4.37
CA TYR A 71 4.35 -21.99 -5.73
C TYR A 71 2.99 -21.48 -6.23
N SER A 72 2.10 -21.05 -5.34
CA SER A 72 0.71 -20.70 -5.69
C SER A 72 0.41 -19.20 -5.67
N VAL A 73 1.09 -18.42 -4.84
CA VAL A 73 0.84 -16.97 -4.72
C VAL A 73 1.48 -16.24 -5.90
N ALA A 74 0.74 -15.35 -6.55
CA ALA A 74 1.29 -14.49 -7.61
C ALA A 74 2.22 -13.44 -7.00
N HIS A 75 3.42 -13.27 -7.57
CA HIS A 75 4.43 -12.34 -7.09
C HIS A 75 5.41 -11.97 -8.21
N ASP A 76 6.12 -10.85 -8.07
CA ASP A 76 7.12 -10.36 -9.03
C ASP A 76 8.53 -10.92 -8.74
N GLY A 77 9.51 -10.55 -9.58
CA GLY A 77 10.90 -10.99 -9.44
C GLY A 77 11.54 -10.63 -8.07
N PRO A 78 11.49 -9.37 -7.63
CA PRO A 78 12.01 -8.97 -6.32
C PRO A 78 11.34 -9.72 -5.16
N SER A 79 10.01 -9.89 -5.21
CA SER A 79 9.28 -10.66 -4.20
C SER A 79 9.67 -12.14 -4.22
N HIS A 80 9.93 -12.72 -5.39
CA HIS A 80 10.43 -14.10 -5.52
C HIS A 80 11.80 -14.29 -4.85
N GLU A 81 12.71 -13.33 -5.03
CA GLU A 81 14.03 -13.33 -4.39
C GLU A 81 13.91 -13.21 -2.87
N ALA A 82 13.06 -12.30 -2.39
CA ALA A 82 12.78 -12.14 -0.97
C ALA A 82 12.20 -13.43 -0.36
N MET A 83 11.22 -14.05 -1.01
CA MET A 83 10.64 -15.35 -0.60
C MET A 83 11.69 -16.45 -0.54
N THR A 84 12.59 -16.49 -1.53
CA THR A 84 13.70 -17.44 -1.59
C THR A 84 14.67 -17.22 -0.44
N THR A 85 14.98 -15.96 -0.12
CA THR A 85 15.83 -15.60 1.03
C THR A 85 15.18 -16.07 2.33
N HIS A 86 13.91 -15.76 2.57
CA HIS A 86 13.18 -16.23 3.74
C HIS A 86 13.20 -17.77 3.86
N ARG A 87 12.90 -18.49 2.76
CA ARG A 87 12.92 -19.96 2.72
C ARG A 87 14.30 -20.52 3.08
N ASN A 88 15.36 -19.93 2.55
CA ASN A 88 16.73 -20.37 2.78
C ASN A 88 17.18 -20.18 4.24
N TRP A 89 16.58 -19.24 4.97
CA TRP A 89 16.74 -19.14 6.43
C TRP A 89 15.79 -20.09 7.18
N ALA A 90 14.56 -20.25 6.70
CA ALA A 90 13.53 -21.06 7.35
C ALA A 90 13.87 -22.55 7.41
N LEU A 91 14.35 -23.15 6.32
CA LEU A 91 14.63 -24.60 6.28
C LEU A 91 15.76 -25.02 7.22
N PRO A 92 16.94 -24.36 7.26
CA PRO A 92 17.97 -24.66 8.25
C PRO A 92 17.49 -24.41 9.69
N THR A 93 16.69 -23.37 9.91
CA THR A 93 16.12 -23.08 11.23
C THR A 93 15.20 -24.20 11.70
N ALA A 94 14.28 -24.65 10.85
CA ALA A 94 13.40 -25.77 11.14
C ALA A 94 14.22 -27.05 11.41
N ALA A 95 15.23 -27.33 10.59
CA ALA A 95 16.12 -28.48 10.79
C ALA A 95 16.88 -28.41 12.13
N ALA A 96 17.34 -27.22 12.54
CA ALA A 96 18.00 -27.02 13.84
C ALA A 96 17.05 -27.33 15.01
N PHE A 97 15.81 -26.81 14.98
CA PHE A 97 14.83 -27.11 16.03
C PHE A 97 14.36 -28.56 16.02
N ILE A 98 14.19 -29.19 14.86
CA ILE A 98 13.89 -30.62 14.76
C ILE A 98 15.02 -31.45 15.38
N SER A 99 16.28 -31.10 15.07
CA SER A 99 17.45 -31.78 15.63
C SER A 99 17.54 -31.62 17.16
N LEU A 100 17.29 -30.41 17.67
CA LEU A 100 17.18 -30.15 19.10
C LEU A 100 16.02 -30.91 19.74
N GLY A 101 14.87 -30.99 19.07
CA GLY A 101 13.71 -31.76 19.49
C GLY A 101 14.01 -33.24 19.62
N ILE A 102 14.65 -33.83 18.61
CA ILE A 102 15.10 -35.23 18.63
C ILE A 102 16.08 -35.45 19.79
N TRP A 103 17.10 -34.59 19.91
CA TRP A 103 18.07 -34.68 21.00
C TRP A 103 17.37 -34.58 22.36
N ARG A 104 16.47 -33.61 22.53
CA ARG A 104 15.74 -33.41 23.78
C ARG A 104 14.85 -34.59 24.10
N TRP A 105 14.12 -35.13 23.13
CA TRP A 105 13.17 -36.22 23.34
C TRP A 105 13.85 -37.54 23.67
N LEU A 106 14.98 -37.84 23.02
CA LEU A 106 15.80 -39.02 23.32
C LEU A 106 16.41 -38.97 24.72
N LYS A 107 16.75 -37.77 25.21
CA LYS A 107 17.31 -37.55 26.55
C LYS A 107 16.31 -36.90 27.52
N ARG A 108 15.01 -37.06 27.29
CA ARG A 108 14.00 -36.25 28.01
C ARG A 108 13.95 -36.50 29.51
N SER A 109 14.34 -37.70 29.95
CA SER A 109 14.47 -38.09 31.36
C SER A 109 15.64 -37.39 32.07
N GLU A 110 16.60 -36.89 31.32
CA GLU A 110 17.72 -36.12 31.84
C GLU A 110 17.40 -34.62 31.81
N ARG A 111 18.09 -33.85 32.66
CA ARG A 111 18.06 -32.39 32.62
C ARG A 111 18.75 -31.86 31.35
N PRO A 112 18.29 -30.74 30.77
CA PRO A 112 19.02 -30.08 29.70
C PRO A 112 20.39 -29.61 30.24
N GLY A 113 21.47 -30.00 29.55
CA GLY A 113 22.82 -29.56 29.89
C GLY A 113 23.13 -28.18 29.32
N ALA A 114 24.25 -27.57 29.76
CA ALA A 114 24.68 -26.25 29.28
C ALA A 114 24.81 -26.18 27.75
N LEU A 115 25.37 -27.23 27.11
CA LEU A 115 25.48 -27.29 25.65
C LEU A 115 24.11 -27.24 24.97
N PHE A 116 23.12 -27.96 25.50
CA PHE A 116 21.75 -27.93 24.97
C PHE A 116 21.15 -26.54 25.13
N GLY A 117 21.32 -25.92 26.31
CA GLY A 117 20.86 -24.56 26.58
C GLY A 117 21.45 -23.53 25.62
N LEU A 118 22.77 -23.56 25.40
CA LEU A 118 23.44 -22.66 24.45
C LEU A 118 22.98 -22.90 23.01
N ALA A 119 22.88 -24.17 22.58
CA ALA A 119 22.38 -24.51 21.25
C ALA A 119 20.93 -24.05 21.05
N GLY A 120 20.08 -24.16 22.08
CA GLY A 120 18.72 -23.62 22.09
C GLY A 120 18.69 -22.10 21.93
N LEU A 121 19.53 -21.36 22.66
CA LEU A 121 19.63 -19.90 22.51
C LEU A 121 20.12 -19.49 21.12
N ALA A 122 21.10 -20.20 20.56
CA ALA A 122 21.56 -19.97 19.19
C ALA A 122 20.44 -20.23 18.17
N ALA A 123 19.67 -21.31 18.35
CA ALA A 123 18.50 -21.60 17.52
C ALA A 123 17.41 -20.53 17.67
N ALA A 124 17.18 -19.97 18.86
CA ALA A 124 16.24 -18.87 19.06
C ALA A 124 16.68 -17.57 18.36
N ALA A 125 17.98 -17.26 18.37
CA ALA A 125 18.52 -16.15 17.60
C ALA A 125 18.32 -16.37 16.09
N LEU A 126 18.60 -17.57 15.61
CA LEU A 126 18.38 -17.97 14.22
C LEU A 126 16.89 -17.87 13.82
N LEU A 127 15.97 -18.28 14.70
CA LEU A 127 14.53 -18.12 14.51
C LEU A 127 14.11 -16.65 14.45
N THR A 128 14.74 -15.78 15.25
CA THR A 128 14.48 -14.34 15.21
C THR A 128 14.88 -13.73 13.86
N VAL A 129 16.04 -14.11 13.33
CA VAL A 129 16.49 -13.69 11.98
C VAL A 129 15.54 -14.22 10.90
N THR A 130 15.09 -15.47 11.02
CA THR A 130 14.11 -16.06 10.08
C THR A 130 12.77 -15.32 10.13
N ALA A 131 12.28 -15.00 11.32
CA ALA A 131 11.04 -14.25 11.54
C ALA A 131 11.17 -12.81 11.02
N TRP A 132 12.34 -12.18 11.14
CA TRP A 132 12.62 -10.87 10.54
C TRP A 132 12.45 -10.90 9.02
N TRP A 133 13.05 -11.89 8.34
CA TRP A 133 12.85 -12.06 6.90
C TRP A 133 11.40 -12.36 6.54
N GLY A 134 10.70 -13.16 7.34
CA GLY A 134 9.26 -13.41 7.15
C GLY A 134 8.42 -12.13 7.25
N GLY A 135 8.70 -11.28 8.26
CA GLY A 135 8.08 -9.97 8.38
C GLY A 135 8.44 -9.04 7.21
N ALA A 136 9.67 -9.09 6.70
CA ALA A 136 10.06 -8.30 5.53
C ALA A 136 9.30 -8.69 4.25
N LEU A 137 8.88 -9.96 4.09
CA LEU A 137 7.99 -10.35 2.99
C LEU A 137 6.67 -9.56 3.04
N VAL A 138 6.06 -9.51 4.22
CA VAL A 138 4.76 -8.85 4.41
C VAL A 138 4.90 -7.34 4.36
N PHE A 139 5.76 -6.76 5.19
CA PHE A 139 5.80 -5.31 5.42
C PHE A 139 6.61 -4.53 4.38
N ARG A 140 7.53 -5.16 3.65
CA ARG A 140 8.30 -4.47 2.60
C ARG A 140 7.87 -4.85 1.19
N HIS A 141 7.43 -6.09 0.98
CA HIS A 141 7.09 -6.60 -0.34
C HIS A 141 5.59 -6.83 -0.52
N GLY A 142 4.76 -6.56 0.50
CA GLY A 142 3.31 -6.70 0.40
C GLY A 142 2.82 -8.14 0.20
N LEU A 143 3.65 -9.15 0.49
CA LEU A 143 3.28 -10.55 0.27
C LEU A 143 2.28 -11.02 1.32
N GLY A 144 1.12 -11.51 0.87
CA GLY A 144 0.05 -12.00 1.74
C GLY A 144 -0.78 -10.89 2.39
N VAL A 145 -0.73 -9.68 1.83
CA VAL A 145 -1.71 -8.63 2.05
C VAL A 145 -2.29 -8.25 0.70
N GLU A 146 -3.58 -7.92 0.65
CA GLU A 146 -4.09 -7.20 -0.51
C GLU A 146 -3.35 -5.87 -0.58
N SER A 147 -2.57 -5.68 -1.65
CA SER A 147 -2.14 -4.35 -2.03
C SER A 147 -3.40 -3.51 -2.11
N LEU A 148 -3.43 -2.36 -1.42
CA LEU A 148 -4.35 -1.31 -1.82
C LEU A 148 -4.21 -1.18 -3.34
N PRO A 149 -5.31 -1.06 -4.11
CA PRO A 149 -5.21 -0.82 -5.54
C PRO A 149 -4.10 0.19 -5.71
N ALA A 150 -3.08 -0.15 -6.52
CA ALA A 150 -2.08 0.84 -6.89
C ALA A 150 -2.89 2.08 -7.21
N ALA A 151 -2.63 3.18 -6.54
CA ALA A 151 -3.34 4.40 -6.87
C ALA A 151 -2.89 4.65 -8.31
N THR A 152 -3.76 4.24 -9.26
CA THR A 152 -3.46 4.17 -10.68
C THR A 152 -3.65 5.57 -11.21
N GLY A 153 -2.80 6.43 -10.68
CA GLY A 153 -2.17 7.51 -11.37
C GLY A 153 -0.96 6.98 -12.12
N GLU A 154 -0.71 7.51 -13.28
CA GLU A 154 0.11 6.86 -14.29
C GLU A 154 1.60 7.18 -14.16
N GLY A 155 2.12 7.20 -12.93
CA GLY A 155 3.47 7.65 -12.62
C GLY A 155 4.47 6.53 -12.31
N HIS A 156 5.12 6.03 -13.37
CA HIS A 156 6.50 5.50 -13.41
C HIS A 156 6.83 4.03 -13.05
N ASP A 157 7.35 3.35 -14.08
CA ASP A 157 8.34 2.28 -14.00
C ASP A 157 9.66 2.80 -13.37
N HIS A 158 10.20 2.07 -12.39
CA HIS A 158 11.56 2.31 -11.91
C HIS A 158 12.55 1.44 -12.68
N ASP A 159 13.12 2.00 -13.74
CA ASP A 159 14.32 1.47 -14.38
C ASP A 159 15.55 1.85 -13.54
N HIS A 160 16.19 0.85 -12.93
CA HIS A 160 17.48 1.02 -12.27
C HIS A 160 18.59 1.02 -13.33
N GLY A 161 18.89 2.19 -13.87
CA GLY A 161 20.05 2.39 -14.74
C GLY A 161 21.35 2.03 -14.01
N ASP A 162 22.03 1.00 -14.50
CA ASP A 162 23.42 0.64 -14.18
C ASP A 162 24.37 1.74 -14.69
N GLY A 163 24.66 2.70 -13.80
CA GLY A 163 25.66 3.73 -14.02
C GLY A 163 27.07 3.20 -13.81
N GLY A 164 27.60 2.47 -14.79
CA GLY A 164 29.00 2.13 -14.87
C GLY A 164 29.86 3.37 -15.19
N HIS A 165 30.54 3.91 -14.18
CA HIS A 165 31.70 4.79 -14.39
C HIS A 165 32.81 4.46 -13.37
N GLY A 166 33.76 3.65 -13.82
CA GLY A 166 35.11 3.70 -13.27
C GLY A 166 35.87 4.86 -13.91
N HIS A 167 36.57 5.65 -13.09
CA HIS A 167 37.94 6.08 -13.37
C HIS A 167 38.61 6.50 -12.07
N ASP A 168 39.87 6.11 -12.00
CA ASP A 168 40.76 6.15 -10.83
C ASP A 168 41.56 7.46 -10.76
N GLU A 169 42.01 7.73 -9.53
CA GLU A 169 43.21 8.47 -9.12
C GLU A 169 43.34 10.02 -9.19
N THR A 170 43.33 10.59 -7.98
CA THR A 170 44.41 11.40 -7.34
C THR A 170 44.39 12.94 -7.31
N ALA A 171 44.74 13.41 -6.10
CA ALA A 171 45.43 14.66 -5.70
C ALA A 171 44.60 15.85 -5.18
N ALA A 172 44.54 15.90 -3.84
CA ALA A 172 44.73 17.03 -2.92
C ALA A 172 44.63 18.48 -3.45
N ALA A 173 43.80 19.29 -2.78
CA ALA A 173 44.23 20.53 -2.13
C ALA A 173 43.13 21.10 -1.22
N GLU A 174 43.57 21.61 -0.08
CA GLU A 174 42.83 22.35 0.94
C GLU A 174 42.31 23.70 0.40
N SER A 175 41.14 24.15 0.88
CA SER A 175 40.98 25.55 1.30
C SER A 175 39.74 25.72 2.18
N GLU A 176 39.98 26.16 3.41
CA GLU A 176 39.03 26.78 4.32
C GLU A 176 38.46 28.07 3.71
N SER A 177 37.19 28.38 3.96
CA SER A 177 36.78 29.76 4.27
C SER A 177 35.48 29.76 5.07
N GLU A 178 35.62 30.14 6.33
CA GLU A 178 34.56 30.65 7.19
C GLU A 178 34.08 32.00 6.68
N HIS A 179 32.78 32.27 6.68
CA HIS A 179 32.24 33.60 6.96
C HIS A 179 30.86 33.50 7.60
N ALA A 180 30.79 33.98 8.85
CA ALA A 180 29.59 34.26 9.61
C ALA A 180 29.38 35.79 9.66
N HIS A 181 28.13 36.24 9.59
CA HIS A 181 27.56 37.47 10.20
C HIS A 181 26.02 37.31 10.11
N ASP A 182 25.28 37.09 11.18
CA ASP A 182 24.84 38.00 12.27
C ASP A 182 23.63 38.90 11.92
N GLN A 183 22.80 39.04 12.95
CA GLN A 183 21.38 39.37 13.13
C GLN A 183 20.86 40.73 12.63
N SER A 184 19.54 40.84 12.47
CA SER A 184 18.67 41.65 13.37
C SER A 184 17.22 41.84 12.86
N SER A 185 16.27 41.33 13.65
CA SER A 185 15.10 41.99 14.28
C SER A 185 14.30 43.11 13.56
N GLY A 186 12.97 43.00 13.68
CA GLY A 186 12.05 44.16 13.55
C GLY A 186 10.56 43.79 13.55
N ASP A 187 9.98 43.58 14.73
CA ASP A 187 8.53 43.56 15.00
C ASP A 187 7.86 44.89 14.62
N GLN A 188 6.63 44.83 14.07
CA GLN A 188 5.61 45.86 14.28
C GLN A 188 4.21 45.23 14.40
N GLU A 189 3.66 45.32 15.61
CA GLU A 189 2.25 45.20 15.94
C GLU A 189 1.44 46.33 15.28
N HIS A 190 0.15 46.11 14.98
CA HIS A 190 -0.91 47.08 15.31
C HIS A 190 -2.30 46.42 15.34
N ALA A 191 -3.06 46.84 16.35
CA ALA A 191 -4.31 46.30 16.83
C ALA A 191 -5.53 47.10 16.34
N HIS A 192 -6.70 46.70 16.89
CA HIS A 192 -8.00 47.38 16.97
C HIS A 192 -8.98 47.11 15.82
N ASP A 193 -10.30 47.05 16.00
CA ASP A 193 -11.23 46.96 17.14
C ASP A 193 -12.63 46.99 16.50
N GLY A 194 -13.59 46.30 17.12
CA GLY A 194 -14.96 46.81 17.28
C GLY A 194 -15.90 46.85 16.07
N GLY A 195 -17.01 46.11 16.16
CA GLY A 195 -18.23 46.48 15.44
C GLY A 195 -19.27 45.39 15.26
N THR A 196 -19.91 44.93 16.33
CA THR A 196 -21.29 44.44 16.25
C THR A 196 -22.23 45.66 16.31
N PRO A 197 -23.34 45.65 15.54
CA PRO A 197 -24.57 45.26 16.20
C PRO A 197 -25.48 44.37 15.36
N SER A 198 -26.11 43.45 16.08
CA SER A 198 -27.31 42.72 15.72
C SER A 198 -28.47 43.64 15.36
N ASP A 199 -29.23 43.31 14.31
CA ASP A 199 -30.68 43.45 14.34
C ASP A 199 -31.38 42.48 13.36
N HIS A 200 -32.36 41.76 13.94
CA HIS A 200 -33.61 41.26 13.38
C HIS A 200 -33.64 40.60 11.99
N ALA A 201 -33.89 39.28 11.97
CA ALA A 201 -35.26 38.73 11.86
C ALA A 201 -35.23 37.35 11.20
N ARG A 202 -35.91 36.40 11.85
CA ARG A 202 -36.23 35.07 11.33
C ARG A 202 -37.01 35.18 10.00
N ALA A 203 -36.48 34.57 8.96
CA ALA A 203 -37.27 34.00 7.88
C ALA A 203 -36.73 32.61 7.58
N SER A 204 -37.64 31.66 7.48
CA SER A 204 -37.43 30.24 7.24
C SER A 204 -37.06 30.02 5.77
N GLU A 205 -35.98 29.28 5.50
CA GLU A 205 -35.72 28.63 4.20
C GLU A 205 -35.16 27.24 4.55
N GLU A 206 -36.00 26.21 4.57
CA GLU A 206 -36.22 25.29 3.43
C GLU A 206 -34.92 24.73 2.85
N GLY A 207 -34.75 23.42 3.03
CA GLY A 207 -33.59 22.66 2.60
C GLY A 207 -33.31 22.83 1.13
N ARG A 208 -32.07 23.19 0.82
CA ARG A 208 -31.55 23.18 -0.55
C ARG A 208 -30.70 21.94 -0.73
N SER A 209 -31.32 20.91 -1.29
CA SER A 209 -30.63 19.79 -1.91
C SER A 209 -29.69 20.33 -3.01
N PRO A 210 -28.42 19.92 -3.09
CA PRO A 210 -27.62 20.19 -4.27
C PRO A 210 -27.99 19.16 -5.33
N THR A 211 -28.91 19.55 -6.22
CA THR A 211 -29.02 18.94 -7.54
C THR A 211 -28.48 19.95 -8.53
N SER A 212 -27.27 19.71 -9.05
CA SER A 212 -26.79 20.36 -10.26
C SER A 212 -26.23 19.30 -11.20
N ALA A 213 -27.01 18.99 -12.23
CA ALA A 213 -26.55 18.39 -13.47
C ALA A 213 -25.45 19.27 -14.11
N PRO A 214 -24.64 18.77 -15.06
CA PRO A 214 -23.43 19.45 -15.49
C PRO A 214 -23.78 20.78 -16.19
N ALA A 215 -23.48 21.89 -15.52
CA ALA A 215 -23.49 23.20 -16.13
C ALA A 215 -22.39 23.24 -17.18
N HIS A 216 -22.71 23.68 -18.39
CA HIS A 216 -21.68 24.03 -19.36
C HIS A 216 -20.88 25.20 -18.76
N SER A 217 -19.62 24.96 -18.41
CA SER A 217 -18.76 25.97 -17.80
C SER A 217 -18.62 27.17 -18.74
N ALA A 218 -18.91 28.38 -18.24
CA ALA A 218 -18.76 29.59 -19.05
C ALA A 218 -17.27 29.76 -19.42
N PRO A 219 -16.93 30.18 -20.66
CA PRO A 219 -15.53 30.43 -21.04
C PRO A 219 -14.83 31.38 -20.08
N GLY A 220 -13.57 31.12 -19.75
CA GLY A 220 -12.76 31.95 -18.84
C GLY A 220 -12.97 31.70 -17.33
N THR A 221 -13.78 30.70 -16.96
CA THR A 221 -13.93 30.26 -15.57
C THR A 221 -12.87 29.22 -15.18
N PRO A 222 -12.51 29.08 -13.89
CA PRO A 222 -11.65 28.00 -13.41
C PRO A 222 -12.16 26.60 -13.84
N GLU A 223 -13.47 26.38 -13.82
CA GLU A 223 -14.11 25.14 -14.25
C GLU A 223 -13.91 24.88 -15.75
N ALA A 224 -13.96 25.93 -16.58
CA ALA A 224 -13.66 25.83 -18.00
C ALA A 224 -12.17 25.51 -18.25
N THR A 225 -11.26 26.09 -17.47
CA THR A 225 -9.83 25.75 -17.52
C THR A 225 -9.58 24.31 -17.10
N ALA A 226 -10.24 23.83 -16.04
CA ALA A 226 -10.18 22.43 -15.60
C ALA A 226 -10.66 21.49 -16.72
N LEU A 227 -11.79 21.81 -17.36
CA LEU A 227 -12.31 21.06 -18.50
C LEU A 227 -11.35 21.07 -19.70
N ALA A 228 -10.73 22.21 -20.00
CA ALA A 228 -9.76 22.34 -21.08
C ALA A 228 -8.50 21.51 -20.83
N PHE A 229 -7.98 21.50 -19.58
CA PHE A 229 -6.83 20.69 -19.19
C PHE A 229 -7.09 19.20 -19.41
N HIS A 230 -8.22 18.70 -18.93
CA HIS A 230 -8.61 17.31 -19.16
C HIS A 230 -8.86 16.97 -20.64
N SER A 231 -9.48 17.90 -21.38
CA SER A 231 -9.72 17.70 -22.81
C SER A 231 -8.40 17.60 -23.57
N ALA A 232 -7.41 18.43 -23.20
CA ALA A 232 -6.07 18.39 -23.77
C ALA A 232 -5.35 17.07 -23.46
N LEU A 233 -5.43 16.56 -22.22
CA LEU A 233 -4.90 15.23 -21.88
C LEU A 233 -5.58 14.12 -22.71
N ALA A 234 -6.91 14.09 -22.74
CA ALA A 234 -7.66 13.06 -23.46
C ALA A 234 -7.47 13.11 -24.99
N SER A 235 -7.24 14.32 -25.55
CA SER A 235 -6.92 14.49 -26.97
C SER A 235 -5.43 14.41 -27.28
N GLN A 236 -4.59 14.12 -26.28
CA GLN A 236 -3.14 14.05 -26.39
C GLN A 236 -2.49 15.34 -26.95
N ASP A 237 -3.04 16.51 -26.57
CA ASP A 237 -2.55 17.84 -26.97
C ASP A 237 -1.57 18.38 -25.92
N GLU A 238 -0.31 17.96 -26.03
CA GLU A 238 0.78 18.38 -25.14
C GLU A 238 0.97 19.90 -25.10
N ALA A 239 0.85 20.59 -26.24
CA ALA A 239 1.04 22.03 -26.30
C ALA A 239 -0.04 22.76 -25.47
N GLN A 240 -1.28 22.30 -25.56
CA GLN A 240 -2.38 22.83 -24.77
C GLN A 240 -2.22 22.49 -23.28
N VAL A 241 -1.80 21.27 -22.92
CA VAL A 241 -1.49 20.90 -21.53
C VAL A 241 -0.43 21.83 -20.92
N ARG A 242 0.69 22.01 -21.62
CA ARG A 242 1.78 22.89 -21.18
C ARG A 242 1.34 24.34 -21.03
N SER A 243 0.43 24.83 -21.87
CA SER A 243 -0.08 26.21 -21.77
C SER A 243 -1.01 26.46 -20.58
N LEU A 244 -1.54 25.40 -19.96
CA LEU A 244 -2.50 25.48 -18.86
C LEU A 244 -1.84 25.27 -17.49
N LEU A 245 -0.59 24.80 -17.45
CA LEU A 245 0.17 24.51 -16.23
C LEU A 245 1.27 25.56 -16.02
N ALA A 246 1.51 25.95 -14.76
CA ALA A 246 2.66 26.77 -14.38
C ALA A 246 3.98 25.98 -14.54
N GLU A 247 5.08 26.68 -14.81
CA GLU A 247 6.41 26.05 -14.95
C GLU A 247 6.82 25.27 -13.68
N ASP A 248 6.42 25.77 -12.51
CA ASP A 248 6.68 25.23 -11.17
C ASP A 248 5.48 24.48 -10.58
N VAL A 249 4.57 23.97 -11.41
CA VAL A 249 3.40 23.20 -10.96
C VAL A 249 3.80 22.05 -10.03
N LEU A 250 3.08 21.91 -8.91
CA LEU A 250 3.18 20.76 -8.01
C LEU A 250 2.08 19.75 -8.35
N ILE A 251 2.45 18.56 -8.77
CA ILE A 251 1.52 17.45 -9.04
C ILE A 251 1.72 16.38 -7.98
N LEU A 252 0.65 16.08 -7.24
CA LEU A 252 0.61 15.01 -6.25
C LEU A 252 -0.35 13.93 -6.71
N GLU A 253 0.15 12.71 -6.75
CA GLU A 253 -0.68 11.57 -7.12
C GLU A 253 -0.13 10.30 -6.48
N SER A 254 -1.00 9.49 -5.89
CA SER A 254 -0.64 8.14 -5.45
C SER A 254 0.53 8.05 -4.45
N GLY A 255 0.81 9.14 -3.72
CA GLY A 255 1.95 9.26 -2.81
C GLY A 255 3.25 9.77 -3.45
N SER A 256 3.27 9.94 -4.77
CA SER A 256 4.35 10.56 -5.54
C SER A 256 4.17 12.07 -5.69
N ALA A 257 5.25 12.76 -6.03
CA ALA A 257 5.25 14.22 -6.22
C ALA A 257 6.20 14.66 -7.34
N GLU A 258 5.64 15.39 -8.30
CA GLU A 258 6.38 16.11 -9.36
C GLU A 258 6.33 17.61 -9.07
N ARG A 259 7.46 18.29 -9.25
CA ARG A 259 7.68 19.67 -8.76
C ARG A 259 7.94 20.67 -9.88
N SER A 260 7.68 20.30 -11.13
CA SER A 260 7.74 21.19 -12.27
C SER A 260 6.99 20.61 -13.46
N LEU A 261 6.60 21.49 -14.39
CA LEU A 261 6.00 21.10 -15.66
C LEU A 261 6.94 20.19 -16.45
N GLU A 262 8.24 20.47 -16.44
CA GLU A 262 9.21 19.68 -17.20
C GLU A 262 9.38 18.27 -16.60
N GLN A 263 9.30 18.14 -15.27
CA GLN A 263 9.32 16.83 -14.63
C GLN A 263 8.10 16.00 -15.05
N TYR A 264 6.89 16.57 -14.96
CA TYR A 264 5.65 15.92 -15.40
C TYR A 264 5.70 15.54 -16.88
N ALA A 265 6.12 16.49 -17.73
CA ALA A 265 6.11 16.31 -19.17
C ALA A 265 7.15 15.31 -19.68
N SER A 266 8.25 15.11 -18.95
CA SER A 266 9.33 14.21 -19.38
C SER A 266 8.89 12.74 -19.47
N HIS A 267 7.87 12.33 -18.72
CA HIS A 267 7.45 10.93 -18.64
C HIS A 267 5.96 10.79 -18.31
N HIS A 268 5.50 11.28 -17.16
CA HIS A 268 4.17 11.02 -16.60
C HIS A 268 3.01 11.53 -17.48
N MET A 269 3.14 12.73 -18.05
CA MET A 269 2.13 13.31 -18.92
C MET A 269 1.77 12.43 -20.13
N MET A 270 2.75 11.73 -20.71
CA MET A 270 2.51 10.86 -21.88
C MET A 270 1.72 9.62 -21.49
N SER A 271 1.97 9.10 -20.28
CA SER A 271 1.15 8.05 -19.69
C SER A 271 -0.28 8.58 -19.55
N ASP A 272 -0.50 9.67 -18.81
CA ASP A 272 -1.86 10.22 -18.55
C ASP A 272 -2.67 10.42 -19.84
N MET A 273 -2.02 10.94 -20.88
CA MET A 273 -2.63 11.09 -22.20
C MET A 273 -3.03 9.74 -22.81
N ALA A 274 -2.19 8.71 -22.71
CA ALA A 274 -2.49 7.37 -23.19
C ALA A 274 -3.67 6.75 -22.42
N PHE A 275 -3.72 6.85 -21.09
CA PHE A 275 -4.85 6.36 -20.30
C PHE A 275 -6.13 7.13 -20.58
N LEU A 276 -6.10 8.46 -20.46
CA LEU A 276 -7.29 9.30 -20.58
C LEU A 276 -7.89 9.27 -21.99
N SER A 277 -7.09 9.03 -23.04
CA SER A 277 -7.61 8.81 -24.39
C SER A 277 -8.34 7.46 -24.57
N SER A 278 -8.11 6.50 -23.67
CA SER A 278 -8.65 5.13 -23.75
C SER A 278 -9.88 4.87 -22.87
N VAL A 279 -10.22 5.81 -21.98
CA VAL A 279 -11.32 5.67 -21.02
C VAL A 279 -12.43 6.69 -21.26
N SER A 280 -13.66 6.29 -20.97
CA SER A 280 -14.79 7.21 -20.87
C SER A 280 -14.81 7.86 -19.49
N ARG A 281 -15.21 9.13 -19.46
CA ARG A 281 -15.29 9.95 -18.24
C ARG A 281 -16.72 10.43 -18.01
N GLU A 282 -17.22 10.22 -16.81
CA GLU A 282 -18.49 10.76 -16.33
C GLU A 282 -18.22 11.64 -15.10
N THR A 283 -18.53 12.93 -15.17
CA THR A 283 -18.40 13.84 -14.02
C THR A 283 -19.59 13.65 -13.08
N LEU A 284 -19.32 13.25 -11.84
CA LEU A 284 -20.32 13.08 -10.79
C LEU A 284 -20.65 14.40 -10.11
N SER A 285 -19.63 15.17 -9.78
CA SER A 285 -19.76 16.48 -9.16
C SER A 285 -18.57 17.36 -9.48
N GLN A 286 -18.81 18.67 -9.59
CA GLN A 286 -17.76 19.67 -9.69
C GLN A 286 -18.14 20.86 -8.81
N THR A 287 -17.19 21.32 -8.01
CA THR A 287 -17.32 22.52 -7.18
C THR A 287 -16.11 23.40 -7.40
N ALA A 288 -16.32 24.71 -7.44
CA ALA A 288 -15.23 25.67 -7.55
C ALA A 288 -15.51 26.90 -6.69
N GLU A 289 -14.44 27.55 -6.27
CA GLU A 289 -14.51 28.81 -5.53
C GLU A 289 -13.34 29.71 -5.94
N ILE A 290 -13.62 31.01 -6.03
CA ILE A 290 -12.65 32.04 -6.42
C ILE A 290 -12.36 32.92 -5.21
N PHE A 291 -11.08 33.05 -4.88
CA PHE A 291 -10.55 33.91 -3.82
C PHE A 291 -9.58 34.93 -4.44
N GLY A 292 -10.13 36.04 -4.93
CA GLY A 292 -9.34 37.08 -5.60
C GLY A 292 -8.71 36.56 -6.89
N ASP A 293 -7.38 36.51 -6.91
CA ASP A 293 -6.56 36.01 -8.03
C ASP A 293 -6.25 34.51 -7.92
N MET A 294 -6.78 33.82 -6.92
CA MET A 294 -6.68 32.36 -6.79
C MET A 294 -8.05 31.70 -6.96
N ALA A 295 -8.05 30.46 -7.44
CA ALA A 295 -9.23 29.62 -7.47
C ALA A 295 -8.88 28.17 -7.14
N TRP A 296 -9.83 27.43 -6.58
CA TRP A 296 -9.76 25.97 -6.54
C TRP A 296 -10.94 25.35 -7.25
N VAL A 297 -10.71 24.20 -7.88
CA VAL A 297 -11.74 23.37 -8.52
C VAL A 297 -11.58 21.95 -8.01
N ALA A 298 -12.62 21.39 -7.40
CA ALA A 298 -12.67 19.98 -7.03
C ALA A 298 -13.64 19.24 -7.95
N THR A 299 -13.17 18.17 -8.59
CA THR A 299 -13.98 17.36 -9.51
C THR A 299 -13.96 15.90 -9.06
N GLU A 300 -15.14 15.28 -8.96
CA GLU A 300 -15.27 13.83 -8.82
C GLU A 300 -15.78 13.22 -10.13
N THR A 301 -15.12 12.17 -10.60
CA THR A 301 -15.43 11.52 -11.86
C THR A 301 -15.46 10.00 -11.71
N VAL A 302 -16.20 9.35 -12.60
CA VAL A 302 -16.12 7.91 -12.86
C VAL A 302 -15.39 7.73 -14.18
N LEU A 303 -14.33 6.92 -14.17
CA LEU A 303 -13.59 6.50 -15.36
C LEU A 303 -13.92 5.04 -15.66
N ARG A 304 -14.38 4.77 -16.89
CA ARG A 304 -14.72 3.42 -17.35
C ARG A 304 -14.10 3.14 -18.70
N GLY A 305 -13.47 1.98 -18.88
CA GLY A 305 -12.89 1.61 -20.15
C GLY A 305 -12.00 0.37 -20.05
N ARG A 306 -11.07 0.24 -21.00
CA ARG A 306 -10.07 -0.82 -20.99
C ARG A 306 -8.72 -0.22 -21.34
N PHE A 307 -7.73 -0.46 -20.50
CA PHE A 307 -6.36 0.03 -20.69
C PHE A 307 -5.36 -1.06 -20.32
N ASN A 308 -4.33 -1.28 -21.15
CA ASN A 308 -3.33 -2.36 -20.96
C ASN A 308 -3.97 -3.73 -20.65
N GLU A 309 -5.00 -4.09 -21.41
CA GLU A 309 -5.78 -5.32 -21.27
C GLU A 309 -6.59 -5.48 -19.97
N ARG A 310 -6.58 -4.48 -19.08
CA ARG A 310 -7.35 -4.46 -17.83
C ARG A 310 -8.62 -3.66 -17.98
N GLU A 311 -9.68 -4.13 -17.35
CA GLU A 311 -10.92 -3.36 -17.20
C GLU A 311 -10.69 -2.24 -16.18
N ILE A 312 -11.05 -1.01 -16.56
CA ILE A 312 -10.96 0.17 -15.72
C ILE A 312 -12.37 0.53 -15.26
N ALA A 313 -12.56 0.57 -13.94
CA ALA A 313 -13.76 1.07 -13.29
C ALA A 313 -13.35 1.74 -11.96
N VAL A 314 -13.00 3.02 -12.03
CA VAL A 314 -12.47 3.77 -10.89
C VAL A 314 -13.24 5.06 -10.67
N LYS A 315 -13.37 5.47 -9.40
CA LYS A 315 -13.76 6.82 -9.02
C LYS A 315 -12.48 7.64 -8.87
N SER A 316 -12.34 8.71 -9.65
CA SER A 316 -11.24 9.66 -9.57
C SER A 316 -11.70 10.94 -8.89
N GLN A 317 -10.84 11.50 -8.04
CA GLN A 317 -11.03 12.78 -7.37
C GLN A 317 -9.85 13.68 -7.72
N GLU A 318 -10.17 14.89 -8.14
CA GLU A 318 -9.21 15.92 -8.51
C GLU A 318 -9.42 17.16 -7.65
N SER A 319 -8.32 17.77 -7.23
CA SER A 319 -8.29 19.17 -6.76
C SER A 319 -7.25 19.95 -7.55
N LEU A 320 -7.70 20.99 -8.24
CA LEU A 320 -6.84 21.95 -8.94
C LEU A 320 -6.80 23.25 -8.14
N VAL A 321 -5.60 23.82 -8.01
CA VAL A 321 -5.43 25.22 -7.57
C VAL A 321 -4.84 26.01 -8.72
N MET A 322 -5.43 27.17 -8.98
CA MET A 322 -5.09 28.01 -10.11
C MET A 322 -4.84 29.44 -9.68
N ARG A 323 -3.91 30.11 -10.36
CA ARG A 323 -3.71 31.56 -10.29
C ARG A 323 -4.21 32.23 -11.55
N ARG A 324 -4.81 33.41 -11.38
CA ARG A 324 -5.27 34.26 -12.48
C ARG A 324 -4.05 34.93 -13.15
N GLU A 325 -3.97 34.79 -14.47
CA GLU A 325 -3.02 35.52 -15.31
C GLU A 325 -3.78 36.26 -16.43
N GLY A 326 -4.03 37.55 -16.21
CA GLY A 326 -4.88 38.35 -17.09
C GLY A 326 -6.33 37.88 -17.05
N GLU A 327 -6.85 37.44 -18.20
CA GLU A 327 -8.21 36.89 -18.35
C GLU A 327 -8.22 35.34 -18.27
N SER A 328 -7.06 34.71 -18.10
CA SER A 328 -6.88 33.27 -18.07
C SER A 328 -6.54 32.77 -16.66
N TRP A 329 -6.68 31.46 -16.47
CA TRP A 329 -6.26 30.76 -15.26
C TRP A 329 -5.14 29.77 -15.61
N ILE A 330 -4.10 29.76 -14.79
CA ILE A 330 -2.97 28.83 -14.90
C ILE A 330 -2.98 27.91 -13.68
N ILE A 331 -2.85 26.61 -13.89
CA ILE A 331 -2.84 25.59 -12.85
C ILE A 331 -1.47 25.55 -12.17
N GLU A 332 -1.43 25.80 -10.86
CA GLU A 332 -0.21 25.78 -10.05
C GLU A 332 -0.11 24.53 -9.18
N HIS A 333 -1.22 23.85 -8.93
CA HIS A 333 -1.24 22.58 -8.20
C HIS A 333 -2.31 21.64 -8.76
N VAL A 334 -1.93 20.38 -8.88
CA VAL A 334 -2.80 19.25 -9.19
C VAL A 334 -2.68 18.23 -8.06
N HIS A 335 -3.81 17.77 -7.55
CA HIS A 335 -3.86 16.58 -6.71
C HIS A 335 -4.87 15.60 -7.27
N TRP A 336 -4.39 14.41 -7.63
CA TRP A 336 -5.20 13.29 -8.07
C TRP A 336 -5.19 12.15 -7.05
N SER A 337 -6.37 11.57 -6.86
CA SER A 337 -6.53 10.32 -6.14
C SER A 337 -7.63 9.49 -6.79
N ASN A 338 -7.53 8.18 -6.62
CA ASN A 338 -8.40 7.22 -7.28
C ASN A 338 -8.74 6.10 -6.31
N SER A 339 -9.96 5.56 -6.46
CA SER A 339 -10.46 4.42 -5.70
C SER A 339 -11.23 3.49 -6.63
N SER A 340 -11.23 2.19 -6.32
CA SER A 340 -12.03 1.24 -7.09
C SER A 340 -13.51 1.53 -6.91
N LEU A 341 -14.28 1.45 -8.01
CA LEU A 341 -15.72 1.39 -7.90
C LEU A 341 -16.06 -0.02 -7.39
N GLN A 342 -16.31 -0.16 -6.08
CA GLN A 342 -16.89 -1.40 -5.56
C GLN A 342 -18.16 -1.69 -6.35
N ASN A 343 -18.29 -2.92 -6.88
CA ASN A 343 -19.50 -3.43 -7.52
C ASN A 343 -20.64 -3.51 -6.48
N GLY A 344 -21.20 -2.36 -6.11
CA GLY A 344 -22.48 -2.27 -5.46
C GLY A 344 -23.56 -2.38 -6.52
N LEU A 345 -24.03 -3.60 -6.75
CA LEU A 345 -25.38 -4.04 -7.17
C LEU A 345 -25.26 -5.42 -7.83
N SER A 346 -25.32 -6.46 -7.00
CA SER A 346 -25.74 -7.79 -7.41
C SER A 346 -27.15 -7.68 -8.00
N VAL A 347 -27.24 -7.70 -9.32
CA VAL A 347 -28.52 -7.90 -10.01
C VAL A 347 -28.90 -9.37 -9.84
N GLU A 348 -29.89 -9.60 -8.98
CA GLU A 348 -30.83 -10.72 -8.93
C GLU A 348 -30.53 -11.92 -9.87
N GLU A 349 -29.75 -12.89 -9.39
CA GLU A 349 -29.95 -14.31 -9.70
C GLU A 349 -30.82 -14.94 -8.60
N SER A 350 -32.04 -14.39 -8.48
CA SER A 350 -33.12 -14.92 -7.66
C SER A 350 -34.37 -14.96 -8.55
N ASP A 351 -34.31 -15.74 -9.62
CA ASP A 351 -35.49 -16.32 -10.30
C ASP A 351 -35.03 -17.01 -11.58
N ARG A 352 -34.56 -18.26 -11.46
CA ARG A 352 -34.57 -19.29 -12.53
C ARG A 352 -34.09 -20.63 -12.00
N GLN A 353 -34.75 -21.11 -10.95
CA GLN A 353 -34.77 -22.55 -10.65
C GLN A 353 -36.09 -22.88 -9.96
N GLY A 354 -37.16 -22.75 -10.73
CA GLY A 354 -38.50 -23.20 -10.39
C GLY A 354 -39.19 -23.57 -11.70
N SER A 355 -39.75 -24.79 -11.71
CA SER A 355 -40.52 -25.43 -12.77
C SER A 355 -39.75 -25.89 -14.01
N GLU A 356 -39.30 -27.15 -13.98
CA GLU A 356 -39.48 -28.12 -15.06
C GLU A 356 -39.06 -29.49 -14.51
N ASP A 357 -40.04 -30.30 -14.11
CA ASP A 357 -40.07 -31.78 -14.25
C ASP A 357 -41.13 -32.37 -13.33
N GLU A 358 -42.39 -32.25 -13.75
CA GLU A 358 -43.44 -33.19 -13.37
C GLU A 358 -44.44 -33.27 -14.53
N HIS A 359 -44.35 -34.35 -15.32
CA HIS A 359 -45.49 -35.08 -15.90
C HIS A 359 -44.96 -36.18 -16.84
N ASP A 360 -44.79 -37.38 -16.29
CA ASP A 360 -44.71 -38.61 -17.08
C ASP A 360 -45.86 -39.54 -16.67
N HIS A 361 -46.89 -39.55 -17.49
CA HIS A 361 -47.96 -40.54 -17.47
C HIS A 361 -48.40 -40.79 -18.91
N ALA A 362 -47.92 -41.88 -19.51
CA ALA A 362 -48.63 -42.56 -20.58
C ALA A 362 -48.40 -44.07 -20.50
N ASP A 363 -49.52 -44.72 -20.23
CA ASP A 363 -49.81 -46.14 -20.14
C ASP A 363 -49.44 -47.05 -21.35
N HIS A 364 -49.36 -48.34 -21.00
CA HIS A 364 -49.74 -49.55 -21.75
C HIS A 364 -48.84 -50.17 -22.84
N ASP A 365 -48.29 -51.34 -22.46
CA ASP A 365 -48.30 -52.65 -23.13
C ASP A 365 -48.38 -52.71 -24.67
N HIS A 366 -47.31 -53.23 -25.29
CA HIS A 366 -47.31 -54.53 -26.00
C HIS A 366 -45.90 -54.97 -26.43
#